data_AF-A0A661Q4H6-F1
#
_entry.id   AF-A0A661Q4H6-F1
#
_cell.length_a   1.000
_cell.length_b   1.000
_cell.length_c   1.000
_cell.angle_alpha   90.00
_cell.angle_beta   90.00
_cell.angle_gamma   90.00
#
_symmetry.space_group_name_H-M   'P 1'
#
loop_
_entity.id
_entity.type
_entity.pdbx_description
1 polymer ?
#
loop_
_entity_poly.entity_id
_entity_poly.type
_entity_poly.pdbx_seq_one_letter_code
_entity_poly.pdbx_strand_id
1 'polypeptide(L)'
;MKRLLIFCLMILFLLPSLAMLSSCAASKNFIIVKQPDVVYGYENEIFEVDPDDVLEILEIRPRRDRIEIYWKVKRVRTGETGYVEAERMYKWHEVYIEEE
;
A
#
# COMPACT_ATOMS: atom_id res chain seq x y z
N MET A 1 -29.97 -54.09 -15.80
CA MET A 1 -29.42 -53.23 -14.71
C MET A 1 -28.16 -52.50 -15.19
N LYS A 2 -28.32 -51.48 -16.07
CA LYS A 2 -27.22 -50.72 -16.70
C LYS A 2 -27.47 -49.20 -16.59
N ARG A 3 -28.00 -48.75 -15.44
CA ARG A 3 -28.35 -47.33 -15.22
C ARG A 3 -27.75 -46.76 -13.92
N LEU A 4 -26.71 -47.39 -13.38
CA LEU A 4 -26.12 -46.99 -12.09
C LEU A 4 -24.63 -46.61 -12.17
N LEU A 5 -24.09 -46.42 -13.37
CA LEU A 5 -22.66 -46.20 -13.60
C LEU A 5 -22.35 -44.91 -14.38
N ILE A 6 -23.31 -43.98 -14.42
CA ILE A 6 -23.17 -42.68 -15.10
C ILE A 6 -23.16 -41.51 -14.10
N PHE A 7 -23.45 -41.74 -12.82
CA PHE A 7 -23.47 -40.68 -11.81
C PHE A 7 -22.14 -40.42 -11.09
N CYS A 8 -21.14 -41.28 -11.23
CA CYS A 8 -19.84 -41.13 -10.56
C CYS A 8 -18.74 -40.47 -11.41
N LEU A 9 -18.98 -40.21 -12.71
CA LEU A 9 -17.94 -39.71 -13.62
C LEU A 9 -18.19 -38.29 -14.15
N MET A 10 -19.07 -37.52 -13.49
CA MET A 10 -19.30 -36.10 -13.80
C MET A 10 -18.96 -35.16 -12.62
N ILE A 11 -18.35 -35.68 -11.55
CA ILE A 11 -17.94 -34.86 -10.40
C ILE A 11 -16.46 -34.46 -10.47
N LEU A 12 -15.70 -34.99 -11.44
CA LEU A 12 -14.25 -34.78 -11.53
C LEU A 12 -13.79 -33.77 -12.59
N PHE A 13 -14.70 -33.06 -13.26
CA PHE A 13 -14.36 -32.16 -14.38
C PHE A 13 -14.89 -30.72 -14.25
N LEU A 14 -15.28 -30.30 -13.03
CA LEU A 14 -15.91 -28.98 -12.81
C LEU A 14 -15.26 -28.13 -11.70
N LEU A 15 -14.06 -28.48 -11.24
CA LEU A 15 -13.30 -27.64 -10.30
C LEU A 15 -11.81 -27.64 -10.66
N PRO A 16 -11.41 -26.95 -11.73
CA PRO A 16 -10.21 -26.15 -11.64
C PRO A 16 -10.45 -24.77 -12.27
N SER A 17 -11.45 -24.03 -11.77
CA SER A 17 -11.69 -22.63 -12.19
C SER A 17 -11.76 -21.66 -11.00
N LEU A 18 -11.40 -22.10 -9.80
CA LEU A 18 -11.34 -21.25 -8.61
C LEU A 18 -9.91 -21.19 -8.02
N ALA A 19 -8.93 -21.08 -8.90
CA ALA A 19 -7.64 -20.47 -8.56
C ALA A 19 -7.50 -19.15 -9.32
N MET A 20 -8.56 -18.35 -9.38
CA MET A 20 -8.38 -16.90 -9.34
C MET A 20 -7.96 -16.58 -7.91
N LEU A 21 -6.68 -16.85 -7.61
CA LEU A 21 -6.00 -16.14 -6.55
C LEU A 21 -6.07 -14.68 -6.98
N SER A 22 -7.04 -14.02 -6.37
CA SER A 22 -7.18 -12.59 -6.20
C SER A 22 -5.80 -11.98 -5.97
N SER A 23 -5.08 -11.73 -7.06
CA SER A 23 -4.04 -10.71 -7.06
C SER A 23 -4.80 -9.39 -7.04
N CYS A 24 -5.37 -9.07 -5.88
CA CYS A 24 -5.42 -7.69 -5.46
C CYS A 24 -3.94 -7.32 -5.34
N ALA A 25 -3.35 -6.91 -6.46
CA ALA A 25 -2.11 -6.15 -6.43
C ALA A 25 -2.49 -4.94 -5.59
N ALA A 26 -2.20 -5.00 -4.29
CA ALA A 26 -2.32 -3.84 -3.44
C ALA A 26 -1.40 -2.82 -4.08
N SER A 27 -1.95 -1.80 -4.73
CA SER A 27 -1.18 -0.66 -5.22
C SER A 27 -0.40 -0.14 -4.03
N LYS A 28 0.92 -0.33 -4.05
CA LYS A 28 1.79 0.06 -2.95
C LYS A 28 2.38 1.39 -3.30
N ASN A 29 1.84 2.44 -2.68
CA ASN A 29 2.38 3.78 -2.76
C ASN A 29 3.49 3.92 -1.72
N PHE A 30 4.71 4.26 -2.13
CA PHE A 30 5.85 4.38 -1.22
C PHE A 30 6.75 5.58 -1.53
N ILE A 31 7.53 5.97 -0.53
CA ILE A 31 8.52 7.04 -0.58
C ILE A 31 9.87 6.43 -0.20
N ILE A 32 10.88 6.63 -1.03
CA ILE A 32 12.28 6.33 -0.71
C ILE A 32 12.95 7.63 -0.28
N VAL A 33 13.36 7.68 0.98
CA VAL A 33 14.03 8.84 1.58
C VAL A 33 15.42 8.98 0.96
N LYS A 34 15.75 10.17 0.44
CA LYS A 34 17.05 10.45 -0.21
C LYS A 34 18.02 11.26 0.63
N GLN A 35 17.48 11.98 1.59
CA GLN A 35 18.23 12.81 2.52
C GLN A 35 17.53 12.74 3.88
N PRO A 36 18.24 12.97 4.98
CA PRO A 36 17.63 13.01 6.29
C PRO A 36 16.44 13.96 6.33
N ASP A 37 15.32 13.52 6.86
CA ASP A 37 14.12 14.34 7.03
C ASP A 37 13.38 13.96 8.31
N VAL A 38 12.36 14.73 8.63
CA VAL A 38 11.52 14.57 9.79
C VAL A 38 10.10 14.27 9.34
N VAL A 39 9.53 13.20 9.88
CA VAL A 39 8.11 12.85 9.70
C VAL A 39 7.33 13.39 10.91
N TYR A 40 6.28 14.16 10.64
CA TYR A 40 5.50 14.82 11.68
C TYR A 40 4.34 13.94 12.13
N GLY A 41 4.35 13.44 13.37
CA GLY A 41 3.21 12.72 13.93
C GLY A 41 2.02 13.63 14.25
N TYR A 42 0.81 13.08 14.15
CA TYR A 42 -0.35 13.66 14.81
C TYR A 42 -0.21 13.37 16.32
N GLU A 43 -0.33 14.38 17.18
CA GLU A 43 -0.16 14.28 18.64
C GLU A 43 1.28 14.07 19.19
N ASN A 44 2.29 14.54 18.45
CA ASN A 44 3.70 14.74 18.90
C ASN A 44 4.69 13.57 18.72
N GLU A 45 4.37 12.52 17.99
CA GLU A 45 5.39 11.52 17.61
C GLU A 45 6.13 11.98 16.36
N ILE A 46 7.20 12.76 16.56
CA ILE A 46 8.13 13.12 15.50
C ILE A 46 9.21 12.05 15.43
N PHE A 47 9.45 11.49 14.24
CA PHE A 47 10.58 10.60 14.01
C PHE A 47 11.45 11.10 12.85
N GLU A 48 12.75 10.99 13.04
CA GLU A 48 13.75 11.28 12.03
C GLU A 48 13.87 10.08 11.09
N VAL A 49 13.99 10.34 9.79
CA VAL A 49 14.22 9.35 8.74
C VAL A 49 15.58 9.55 8.09
N ASP A 50 16.24 8.43 7.82
CA ASP A 50 17.55 8.39 7.20
C ASP A 50 17.43 8.12 5.70
N PRO A 51 18.46 8.46 4.89
CA PRO A 51 18.54 7.99 3.51
C PRO A 51 18.32 6.48 3.41
N ASP A 52 17.60 6.08 2.37
CA ASP A 52 17.18 4.71 2.06
C ASP A 52 16.10 4.12 3.00
N ASP A 53 15.60 4.87 4.00
CA ASP A 53 14.36 4.48 4.68
C ASP A 53 13.19 4.48 3.67
N VAL A 54 12.32 3.47 3.83
CA VAL A 54 11.12 3.32 3.01
C VAL A 54 9.89 3.64 3.84
N LEU A 55 9.08 4.57 3.33
CA LEU A 55 7.80 4.96 3.92
C LEU A 55 6.66 4.49 3.03
N GLU A 56 5.75 3.68 3.56
CA GLU A 56 4.52 3.27 2.91
C GLU A 56 3.45 4.36 3.09
N ILE A 57 2.86 4.84 2.00
CA ILE A 57 1.74 5.81 2.04
C ILE A 57 0.46 5.03 2.32
N LEU A 58 -0.12 5.27 3.49
CA LEU A 58 -1.33 4.62 3.96
C LEU A 58 -2.61 5.36 3.57
N GLU A 59 -2.55 6.69 3.49
CA GLU A 59 -3.73 7.52 3.24
C GLU A 59 -3.34 8.86 2.62
N ILE A 60 -4.11 9.32 1.63
CA ILE A 60 -3.96 10.64 1.01
C ILE A 60 -5.09 11.55 1.51
N ARG A 61 -4.75 12.58 2.28
CA ARG A 61 -5.71 13.54 2.84
C ARG A 61 -5.53 14.92 2.23
N PRO A 62 -6.50 15.42 1.45
CA PRO A 62 -6.53 16.82 1.06
C PRO A 62 -6.93 17.68 2.27
N ARG A 63 -6.22 18.78 2.51
CA ARG A 63 -6.63 19.78 3.49
C ARG A 63 -7.80 20.60 2.93
N ARG A 64 -8.80 20.94 3.75
CA ARG A 64 -10.06 21.58 3.29
C ARG A 64 -9.92 23.07 2.93
N ASP A 65 -8.87 23.71 3.41
CA ASP A 65 -8.67 25.17 3.43
C ASP A 65 -7.48 25.64 2.58
N ARG A 66 -6.63 24.72 2.12
CA ARG A 66 -5.48 24.97 1.22
C ARG A 66 -5.30 23.79 0.27
N ILE A 67 -4.68 24.01 -0.89
CA ILE A 67 -4.25 22.93 -1.82
C ILE A 67 -3.01 22.21 -1.24
N GLU A 68 -3.00 21.95 0.07
CA GLU A 68 -1.94 21.19 0.74
C GLU A 68 -2.45 19.75 0.89
N ILE A 69 -1.74 18.79 0.29
CA ILE A 69 -2.03 17.36 0.39
C ILE A 69 -1.08 16.77 1.43
N TYR A 70 -1.62 16.11 2.45
CA TYR A 70 -0.84 15.38 3.43
C TYR A 70 -1.01 13.87 3.22
N TRP A 71 0.09 13.15 3.36
CA TRP A 71 0.09 11.69 3.33
C TRP A 71 0.32 11.15 4.72
N LYS A 72 -0.57 10.23 5.14
CA LYS A 72 -0.27 9.37 6.27
C LYS A 72 0.73 8.33 5.79
N VAL A 73 1.85 8.20 6.48
CA VAL A 73 2.92 7.27 6.12
C VAL A 73 3.24 6.33 7.28
N LYS A 74 3.78 5.17 6.93
CA LYS A 74 4.34 4.18 7.86
C LYS A 74 5.75 3.83 7.45
N ARG A 75 6.71 3.94 8.36
CA ARG A 75 8.06 3.45 8.14
C ARG A 75 8.04 1.92 8.09
N VAL A 76 8.49 1.34 6.98
CA VAL A 76 8.43 -0.11 6.77
C VAL A 76 9.26 -0.87 7.80
N ARG A 77 10.43 -0.33 8.16
CA ARG A 77 11.39 -0.99 9.07
C ARG A 77 10.89 -1.08 10.51
N THR A 78 10.34 0.00 11.06
CA THR A 78 9.97 0.10 12.49
C THR A 78 8.47 0.04 12.72
N GLY A 79 7.67 0.32 11.71
CA GLY A 79 6.22 0.43 11.81
C GLY A 79 5.72 1.77 12.35
N GLU A 80 6.61 2.72 12.64
CA GLU A 80 6.25 4.07 13.08
C GLU A 80 5.38 4.78 12.04
N THR A 81 4.34 5.48 12.48
CA THR A 81 3.42 6.18 11.58
C THR A 81 3.42 7.67 11.83
N GLY A 82 3.31 8.46 10.77
CA GLY A 82 3.17 9.90 10.87
C GLY A 82 2.59 10.51 9.62
N TYR A 83 2.72 11.81 9.47
CA TYR A 83 2.21 12.58 8.35
C TYR A 83 3.33 13.37 7.70
N VAL A 84 3.27 13.44 6.37
CA VAL A 84 4.19 14.23 5.56
C VAL A 84 3.41 15.06 4.56
N GLU A 85 3.91 16.26 4.28
CA GLU A 85 3.39 17.10 3.20
C GLU A 85 3.85 16.53 1.85
N ALA A 86 2.90 16.22 0.97
CA ALA A 86 3.15 15.58 -0.31
C ALA A 86 4.11 16.38 -1.19
N GLU A 87 3.90 17.70 -1.30
CA GLU A 87 4.74 18.58 -2.13
C GLU A 87 6.21 18.55 -1.67
N ARG A 88 6.43 18.61 -0.35
CA ARG A 88 7.77 18.50 0.24
C ARG A 88 8.41 17.15 -0.11
N MET A 89 7.65 16.06 0.01
CA MET A 89 8.15 14.72 -0.29
C MET A 89 8.53 14.56 -1.77
N TYR A 90 7.68 15.03 -2.69
CA TYR A 90 8.00 15.03 -4.13
C TYR A 90 9.26 15.83 -4.46
N LYS A 91 9.51 16.92 -3.72
CA LYS A 91 10.65 17.79 -3.97
C LYS A 91 11.97 17.16 -3.55
N TRP A 92 11.98 16.41 -2.45
CA TRP A 92 13.22 15.98 -1.78
C TRP A 92 13.45 14.47 -1.77
N HIS A 93 12.46 13.69 -2.17
CA HIS A 93 12.48 12.23 -2.09
C HIS A 93 11.90 11.60 -3.36
N GLU A 94 12.16 10.30 -3.54
CA GLU A 94 11.57 9.56 -4.64
C GLU A 94 10.23 8.98 -4.20
N VAL A 95 9.16 9.39 -4.88
CA VAL A 95 7.80 8.97 -4.57
C VAL A 95 7.28 8.09 -5.70
N TYR A 96 6.82 6.90 -5.36
CA TYR A 96 6.25 5.92 -6.28
C TYR A 96 4.79 5.75 -5.92
N ILE A 97 3.92 6.22 -6.81
CA ILE A 97 2.47 6.07 -6.68
C ILE A 97 2.01 5.32 -7.92
N GLU A 98 1.34 4.20 -7.70
CA GLU A 98 0.73 3.43 -8.78
C GLU A 98 -0.67 4.01 -9.03
N GLU A 99 -0.85 4.63 -10.19
CA GLU A 99 -2.16 5.10 -10.65
C GLU A 99 -2.92 3.89 -11.22
N GLU A 100 -4.02 3.48 -10.57
CA GLU A 100 -4.97 2.49 -11.09
C GLU A 100 -5.81 3.04 -12.25
#